data_AF-A0A0G1XW08-F1
#
_entry.id   AF-A0A0G1XW08-F1
#
_cell.length_a   1.000
_cell.length_b   1.000
_cell.length_c   1.000
_cell.angle_alpha   90.00
_cell.angle_beta   90.00
_cell.angle_gamma   90.00
#
_symmetry.space_group_name_H-M   'P 1'
#
loop_
_entity.id
_entity.type
_entity.pdbx_description
1 polymer ?
#
loop_
_entity_poly.entity_id
_entity_poly.type
_entity_poly.pdbx_seq_one_letter_code
_entity_poly.pdbx_strand_id
1 'polypeptide(L)'
;YSVLRKGALEGFGLPGKLADCQSKDPAESELFIVEGDSAGGSAKMGRDRRAQAILPLRGKILNVERARLDKMLASQEIKYLILALGTAIGDVFDISKLRYHKIIIATDADVDGAHIRTLLLTLFFRHFRPVIEGGYLYIAQPPLYKIKKGKEISYAYSDEERVQLVGKEEVTEEGSEEAEEPAENDDEEAQSSKLKAKSARAHIQRYKGLGEMNPEELWETTMDPEGRVLKLVTIEDAQEADKVFDVLMGEDVFSRKSFIQSNAKLANLDI
;
A
#
# COMPACT_ATOMS: atom_id res chain seq x y z
N TYR A 1 18.11 -32.64 2.85
CA TYR A 1 17.35 -31.51 3.38
C TYR A 1 18.13 -30.90 4.54
N SER A 2 19.17 -30.11 4.25
CA SER A 2 20.01 -29.44 5.27
C SER A 2 20.86 -28.33 4.64
N VAL A 3 20.24 -27.38 3.93
CA VAL A 3 20.95 -26.29 3.23
C VAL A 3 20.42 -24.92 3.65
N LEU A 4 20.12 -24.75 4.93
CA LEU A 4 20.11 -23.44 5.58
C LEU A 4 21.14 -23.51 6.69
N ARG A 5 22.42 -23.29 6.34
CA ARG A 5 23.44 -23.02 7.35
C ARG A 5 22.99 -21.79 8.12
N LYS A 6 22.90 -21.91 9.44
CA LYS A 6 22.67 -20.82 10.40
C LYS A 6 23.49 -19.55 10.07
N GLY A 7 24.69 -19.70 9.49
CA GLY A 7 25.56 -18.58 9.09
C GLY A 7 25.20 -17.79 7.81
N ALA A 8 24.17 -18.15 7.02
CA ALA A 8 23.83 -17.37 5.82
C ALA A 8 22.99 -16.12 6.13
N LEU A 9 22.33 -16.09 7.30
CA LEU A 9 21.50 -14.97 7.78
C LEU A 9 22.04 -14.38 9.09
N GLU A 10 22.78 -15.15 9.90
CA GLU A 10 23.52 -14.64 11.06
C GLU A 10 24.75 -13.83 10.61
N GLY A 11 24.60 -12.51 10.54
CA GLY A 11 25.68 -11.57 10.20
C GLY A 11 25.29 -10.52 9.17
N PHE A 12 24.14 -10.67 8.51
CA PHE A 12 23.62 -9.61 7.64
C PHE A 12 22.90 -8.58 8.50
N GLY A 13 23.40 -7.34 8.48
CA GLY A 13 22.68 -6.20 9.00
C GLY A 13 21.34 -5.99 8.29
N LEU A 14 20.55 -5.06 8.80
CA LEU A 14 19.28 -4.70 8.20
C LEU A 14 19.45 -4.31 6.71
N PRO A 15 18.42 -4.53 5.87
CA PRO A 15 18.45 -4.14 4.47
C PRO A 15 18.84 -2.67 4.30
N GLY A 16 19.75 -2.35 3.36
CA GLY A 16 20.14 -0.96 3.11
C GLY A 16 18.99 -0.06 2.64
N LYS A 17 17.92 -0.63 2.06
CA LYS A 17 16.69 0.09 1.68
C LYS A 17 15.74 0.34 2.86
N LEU A 18 15.86 -0.43 3.95
CA LEU A 18 14.97 -0.30 5.09
C LEU A 18 15.29 0.99 5.84
N ALA A 19 14.34 1.91 5.88
CA ALA A 19 14.36 2.98 6.86
C ALA A 19 13.72 2.42 8.14
N ASP A 20 14.54 1.96 9.08
CA ASP A 20 14.04 1.35 10.32
C ASP A 20 13.45 2.40 11.29
N CYS A 21 12.66 1.95 12.27
CA CYS A 21 12.14 2.76 13.37
C CYS A 21 13.10 2.74 14.58
N GLN A 22 12.93 3.70 15.49
CA GLN A 22 13.77 3.79 16.70
C GLN A 22 13.35 2.79 17.76
N SER A 23 12.05 2.50 17.88
CA SER A 23 11.54 1.54 18.83
C SER A 23 12.12 0.14 18.60
N LYS A 24 12.27 -0.58 19.71
CA LYS A 24 12.66 -1.99 19.74
C LYS A 24 11.56 -2.89 20.27
N ASP A 25 10.42 -2.31 20.66
CA ASP A 25 9.24 -3.07 21.05
C ASP A 25 8.42 -3.39 19.79
N PRO A 26 8.32 -4.67 19.39
CA PRO A 26 7.55 -5.06 18.22
C PRO A 26 6.08 -4.68 18.28
N ALA A 27 5.49 -4.57 19.48
CA ALA A 27 4.07 -4.30 19.67
C ALA A 27 3.65 -2.87 19.27
N GLU A 28 4.54 -1.89 19.46
CA GLU A 28 4.33 -0.52 18.97
C GLU A 28 4.94 -0.28 17.58
N SER A 29 5.79 -1.19 17.10
CA SER A 29 6.52 -1.00 15.84
C SER A 29 5.73 -1.46 14.62
N GLU A 30 5.75 -0.64 13.58
CA GLU A 30 5.01 -0.84 12.33
C GLU A 30 5.99 -0.91 11.14
N LEU A 31 5.72 -1.76 10.16
CA LEU A 31 6.48 -1.85 8.91
C LEU A 31 5.56 -1.56 7.73
N PHE A 32 5.79 -0.46 7.02
CA PHE A 32 5.15 -0.17 5.75
C PHE A 32 5.98 -0.73 4.61
N ILE A 33 5.37 -1.64 3.84
CA ILE A 33 5.89 -2.15 2.58
C ILE A 33 5.31 -1.27 1.48
N VAL A 34 6.15 -0.44 0.86
CA VAL A 34 5.72 0.62 -0.07
C VAL A 34 6.12 0.28 -1.50
N GLU A 35 5.23 0.57 -2.45
CA GLU A 35 5.49 0.45 -3.88
C GLU A 35 6.41 1.57 -4.39
N GLY A 36 7.64 1.22 -4.79
CA GLY A 36 8.60 2.14 -5.40
C GLY A 36 9.34 3.06 -4.41
N ASP A 37 10.47 3.62 -4.86
CA ASP A 37 11.25 4.54 -4.02
C ASP A 37 10.66 5.95 -3.95
N SER A 38 9.81 6.33 -4.91
CA SER A 38 9.15 7.64 -4.90
C SER A 38 8.22 7.75 -3.68
N ALA A 39 7.23 6.86 -3.61
CA ALA A 39 6.35 6.74 -2.45
C ALA A 39 7.15 6.39 -1.18
N GLY A 40 8.16 5.52 -1.28
CA GLY A 40 9.05 5.20 -0.17
C GLY A 40 9.81 6.42 0.39
N GLY A 41 10.19 7.37 -0.47
CA GLY A 41 10.82 8.63 -0.10
C GLY A 41 9.86 9.54 0.67
N SER A 42 8.67 9.77 0.13
CA SER A 42 7.61 10.54 0.81
C SER A 42 7.24 9.93 2.15
N ALA A 43 7.00 8.61 2.19
CA ALA A 43 6.70 7.87 3.42
C ALA A 43 7.83 7.97 4.45
N LYS A 44 9.10 7.85 4.02
CA LYS A 44 10.25 8.00 4.92
C LYS A 44 10.32 9.40 5.55
N MET A 45 9.93 10.43 4.80
CA MET A 45 9.93 11.81 5.27
C MET A 45 8.76 12.10 6.22
N GLY A 46 7.56 11.60 5.91
CA GLY A 46 6.33 11.88 6.67
C GLY A 46 6.07 10.97 7.88
N ARG A 47 6.74 9.82 7.99
CA ARG A 47 6.50 8.85 9.08
C ARG A 47 6.83 9.37 10.48
N ASP A 48 6.20 8.75 11.47
CA ASP A 48 6.74 8.73 12.83
C ASP A 48 7.96 7.81 12.89
N ARG A 49 9.15 8.39 12.96
CA ARG A 49 10.42 7.65 13.02
C ARG A 49 10.58 6.82 14.30
N ARG A 50 9.81 7.10 15.34
CA ARG A 50 9.82 6.31 16.57
C ARG A 50 9.25 4.93 16.32
N ALA A 51 8.05 4.84 15.76
CA ALA A 51 7.28 3.61 15.65
C ALA A 51 7.24 2.99 14.24
N GLN A 52 7.38 3.78 13.17
CA GLN A 52 7.09 3.31 11.81
C GLN A 52 8.37 3.10 11.01
N ALA A 53 8.56 1.93 10.43
CA ALA A 53 9.62 1.56 9.50
C ALA A 53 9.10 1.52 8.05
N ILE A 54 9.93 1.89 7.08
CA ILE A 54 9.56 1.92 5.66
C ILE A 54 10.48 1.01 4.86
N LEU A 55 9.90 0.08 4.11
CA LEU A 55 10.59 -0.80 3.18
C LEU A 55 10.05 -0.59 1.76
N PRO A 56 10.73 0.22 0.92
CA PRO A 56 10.35 0.37 -0.48
C PRO A 56 10.76 -0.86 -1.29
N LEU A 57 9.81 -1.43 -2.04
CA LEU A 57 10.05 -2.51 -2.99
C LEU A 57 10.02 -1.98 -4.42
N ARG A 58 10.90 -2.47 -5.28
CA ARG A 58 10.96 -2.05 -6.69
C ARG A 58 10.45 -3.13 -7.62
N GLY A 59 9.60 -2.72 -8.56
CA GLY A 59 9.08 -3.59 -9.60
C GLY A 59 8.17 -4.70 -9.06
N LYS A 60 7.76 -5.59 -9.96
CA LYS A 60 6.89 -6.72 -9.61
C LYS A 60 7.68 -7.76 -8.82
N ILE A 61 7.15 -8.14 -7.67
CA ILE A 61 7.75 -9.16 -6.82
C ILE A 61 7.71 -10.51 -7.53
N LEU A 62 8.71 -11.35 -7.29
CA LEU A 62 8.73 -12.71 -7.82
C LEU A 62 7.52 -13.48 -7.30
N ASN A 63 6.70 -14.02 -8.21
CA ASN A 63 5.64 -14.95 -7.86
C ASN A 63 6.24 -16.24 -7.29
N VAL A 64 6.07 -16.43 -5.97
CA VAL A 64 6.63 -17.58 -5.25
C VAL A 64 5.89 -18.89 -5.51
N GLU A 65 4.64 -18.84 -5.97
CA GLU A 65 3.86 -20.03 -6.31
C GLU A 65 4.54 -20.88 -7.38
N ARG A 66 5.20 -20.20 -8.34
CA ARG A 66 5.87 -20.82 -9.49
C ARG A 66 7.38 -20.88 -9.33
N ALA A 67 7.92 -20.28 -8.26
CA ALA A 67 9.35 -20.16 -8.09
C ALA A 67 9.88 -21.20 -7.12
N ARG A 68 10.96 -21.87 -7.50
CA ARG A 68 11.71 -22.73 -6.59
C ARG A 68 12.35 -21.89 -5.47
N LEU A 69 12.55 -22.52 -4.32
CA LEU A 69 13.06 -21.88 -3.09
C LEU A 69 14.40 -21.17 -3.32
N ASP A 70 15.31 -21.75 -4.11
CA ASP A 70 16.60 -21.16 -4.46
C ASP A 70 16.45 -19.85 -5.24
N LYS A 71 15.53 -19.80 -6.22
CA LYS A 71 15.22 -18.59 -6.98
C LYS A 71 14.55 -17.53 -6.10
N MET A 72 13.66 -17.95 -5.21
CA MET A 72 13.03 -17.07 -4.22
C MET A 72 14.09 -16.44 -3.31
N LEU A 73 14.98 -17.26 -2.73
CA LEU A 73 16.06 -16.80 -1.88
C LEU A 73 17.12 -16.01 -2.65
N ALA A 74 17.19 -16.08 -3.97
CA ALA A 74 18.05 -15.22 -4.79
C ALA A 74 17.44 -13.83 -5.03
N SER A 75 16.11 -13.69 -4.95
CA SER A 75 15.40 -12.42 -5.14
C SER A 75 15.79 -11.39 -4.07
N GLN A 76 16.30 -10.26 -4.52
CA GLN A 76 16.78 -9.22 -3.61
C GLN A 76 15.66 -8.60 -2.77
N GLU A 77 14.50 -8.36 -3.38
CA GLU A 77 13.33 -7.78 -2.70
C GLU A 77 12.77 -8.74 -1.63
N ILE A 78 12.73 -10.05 -1.92
CA ILE A 78 12.31 -11.06 -0.93
C ILE A 78 13.34 -11.20 0.20
N LYS A 79 14.65 -11.18 -0.11
CA LYS A 79 15.70 -11.14 0.92
C LYS A 79 15.53 -9.94 1.84
N TYR A 80 15.25 -8.77 1.28
CA TYR A 80 15.04 -7.56 2.09
C TYR A 80 13.85 -7.72 3.03
N LEU A 81 12.73 -8.29 2.54
CA LEU A 81 11.59 -8.54 3.40
C LEU A 81 11.90 -9.54 4.52
N ILE A 82 12.53 -10.69 4.21
CA ILE A 82 12.92 -11.69 5.21
C ILE A 82 13.81 -11.07 6.30
N LEU A 83 14.81 -10.29 5.90
CA LEU A 83 15.73 -9.62 6.82
C LEU A 83 15.03 -8.54 7.65
N ALA A 84 14.10 -7.79 7.05
CA ALA A 84 13.32 -6.78 7.76
C ALA A 84 12.42 -7.42 8.82
N LEU A 85 11.70 -8.49 8.49
CA LEU A 85 10.79 -9.19 9.41
C LEU A 85 11.54 -9.85 10.57
N GLY A 86 12.75 -10.37 10.33
CA GLY A 86 13.59 -11.00 11.37
C GLY A 86 13.18 -12.43 11.74
N THR A 87 12.08 -12.95 11.16
CA THR A 87 11.51 -14.26 11.49
C THR A 87 12.22 -15.44 10.83
N ALA A 88 13.21 -15.21 9.96
CA ALA A 88 13.71 -16.21 9.02
C ALA A 88 12.58 -16.79 8.13
N ILE A 89 12.78 -17.96 7.53
CA ILE A 89 11.83 -18.58 6.57
C ILE A 89 11.93 -20.12 6.58
N GLY A 90 10.84 -20.79 6.20
CA GLY A 90 10.80 -22.26 6.10
C GLY A 90 10.96 -22.94 7.46
N ASP A 91 11.74 -24.03 7.52
CA ASP A 91 11.90 -24.85 8.72
C ASP A 91 12.52 -24.12 9.93
N VAL A 92 13.18 -22.99 9.69
CA VAL A 92 13.81 -22.15 10.73
C VAL A 92 12.99 -20.92 11.07
N PHE A 93 11.76 -20.80 10.52
CA PHE A 93 10.87 -19.70 10.80
C PHE A 93 10.51 -19.63 12.29
N ASP A 94 10.55 -18.43 12.85
CA ASP A 94 10.26 -18.16 14.26
C ASP A 94 9.50 -16.84 14.40
N ILE A 95 8.19 -16.95 14.71
CA ILE A 95 7.31 -15.79 14.88
C ILE A 95 7.69 -14.94 16.10
N SER A 96 8.34 -15.51 17.12
CA SER A 96 8.73 -14.75 18.31
C SER A 96 9.82 -13.72 18.03
N LYS A 97 10.52 -13.85 16.90
CA LYS A 97 11.52 -12.91 16.41
C LYS A 97 10.95 -11.84 15.49
N LEU A 98 9.63 -11.81 15.30
CA LEU A 98 8.99 -10.82 14.46
C LEU A 98 9.27 -9.42 15.01
N ARG A 99 9.82 -8.56 14.16
CA ARG A 99 10.28 -7.22 14.57
C ARG A 99 9.17 -6.16 14.59
N TYR A 100 8.05 -6.41 13.92
CA TYR A 100 6.94 -5.48 13.77
C TYR A 100 5.62 -6.25 13.89
N HIS A 101 4.80 -5.94 14.88
CA HIS A 101 3.47 -6.53 15.04
C HIS A 101 2.41 -5.84 14.17
N LYS A 102 2.79 -4.84 13.36
CA LYS A 102 1.93 -4.29 12.33
C LYS A 102 2.69 -4.15 11.03
N ILE A 103 2.40 -5.03 10.08
CA ILE A 103 2.97 -5.00 8.74
C ILE A 103 1.88 -4.52 7.79
N ILE A 104 2.12 -3.40 7.12
CA ILE A 104 1.15 -2.70 6.30
C ILE A 104 1.62 -2.72 4.86
N ILE A 105 0.84 -3.34 3.98
CA ILE A 105 1.04 -3.29 2.54
C ILE A 105 0.42 -1.99 2.03
N ALA A 106 1.25 -1.06 1.58
CA ALA A 106 0.86 0.21 1.00
C ALA A 106 1.27 0.25 -0.48
N THR A 107 0.35 -0.20 -1.34
CA THR A 107 0.48 -0.18 -2.80
C THR A 107 -0.42 0.89 -3.40
N ASP A 108 -0.15 1.26 -4.65
CA ASP A 108 -0.96 2.25 -5.36
C ASP A 108 -2.38 1.72 -5.64
N ALA A 109 -3.32 2.65 -5.82
CA ALA A 109 -4.73 2.36 -6.09
C ALA A 109 -5.01 2.01 -7.57
N ASP A 110 -4.00 1.46 -8.25
CA ASP A 110 -4.07 1.08 -9.66
C ASP A 110 -3.96 -0.44 -9.87
N VAL A 111 -3.97 -0.85 -11.14
CA VAL A 111 -3.91 -2.28 -11.52
C VAL A 111 -2.56 -2.92 -11.22
N ASP A 112 -1.47 -2.15 -11.21
CA ASP A 112 -0.14 -2.66 -10.92
C ASP A 112 0.07 -2.81 -9.41
N GLY A 113 -0.42 -1.87 -8.61
CA GLY A 113 -0.49 -1.96 -7.16
C GLY A 113 -1.32 -3.15 -6.70
N ALA A 114 -2.49 -3.38 -7.30
CA ALA A 114 -3.31 -4.57 -7.04
C ALA A 114 -2.55 -5.88 -7.34
N HIS A 115 -1.73 -5.90 -8.40
CA HIS A 115 -0.91 -7.05 -8.75
C HIS A 115 0.24 -7.27 -7.76
N ILE A 116 0.97 -6.21 -7.36
CA ILE A 116 2.02 -6.29 -6.33
C ILE A 116 1.43 -6.76 -5.00
N ARG A 117 0.29 -6.23 -4.61
CA ARG A 117 -0.47 -6.65 -3.42
C ARG A 117 -0.78 -8.13 -3.46
N THR A 118 -1.25 -8.65 -4.59
CA THR A 118 -1.53 -10.08 -4.78
C THR A 118 -0.26 -10.93 -4.63
N LEU A 119 0.87 -10.49 -5.18
CA LEU A 119 2.16 -11.17 -5.06
C LEU A 119 2.66 -11.19 -3.61
N LEU A 120 2.51 -10.08 -2.88
CA LEU A 120 2.83 -10.01 -1.44
C LEU A 120 1.94 -10.95 -0.63
N LEU A 121 0.62 -10.92 -0.85
CA LEU A 121 -0.32 -11.81 -0.16
C LEU A 121 0.02 -13.28 -0.41
N THR A 122 0.42 -13.63 -1.64
CA THR A 122 0.90 -14.99 -1.98
C THR A 122 2.15 -15.33 -1.18
N LEU A 123 3.14 -14.43 -1.13
CA LEU A 123 4.37 -14.62 -0.34
C LEU A 123 4.06 -14.82 1.15
N PHE A 124 3.20 -13.98 1.73
CA PHE A 124 2.82 -14.10 3.14
C PHE A 124 2.05 -15.39 3.40
N PHE A 125 1.08 -15.76 2.56
CA PHE A 125 0.30 -16.98 2.75
C PHE A 125 1.14 -18.27 2.64
N ARG A 126 2.11 -18.29 1.72
CA ARG A 126 2.97 -19.46 1.46
C ARG A 126 4.11 -19.61 2.46
N HIS A 127 4.71 -18.49 2.91
CA HIS A 127 5.96 -18.54 3.68
C HIS A 127 5.92 -17.85 5.05
N PHE A 128 4.91 -17.02 5.30
CA PHE A 128 4.75 -16.26 6.54
C PHE A 128 3.33 -16.39 7.10
N ARG A 129 2.66 -17.53 6.89
CA ARG A 129 1.27 -17.75 7.31
C ARG A 129 1.03 -17.40 8.79
N PRO A 130 1.93 -17.73 9.74
CA PRO A 130 1.76 -17.34 11.14
C PRO A 130 1.67 -15.83 11.38
N VAL A 131 2.20 -15.00 10.47
CA VAL A 131 2.05 -13.53 10.54
C VAL A 131 0.61 -13.10 10.26
N ILE A 132 -0.06 -13.76 9.30
CA ILE A 132 -1.47 -13.51 8.99
C ILE A 132 -2.34 -14.03 10.12
N GLU A 133 -2.11 -15.26 10.57
CA GLU A 133 -2.86 -15.88 11.68
C GLU A 133 -2.67 -15.14 13.01
N GLY A 134 -1.49 -14.55 13.23
CA GLY A 134 -1.21 -13.67 14.37
C GLY A 134 -1.89 -12.30 14.30
N GLY A 135 -2.58 -11.99 13.19
CA GLY A 135 -3.28 -10.72 13.01
C GLY A 135 -2.34 -9.53 12.77
N TYR A 136 -1.14 -9.77 12.22
CA TYR A 136 -0.12 -8.74 12.06
C TYR A 136 -0.06 -8.12 10.65
N LEU A 137 -0.79 -8.67 9.66
CA LEU A 137 -0.75 -8.21 8.28
C LEU A 137 -1.98 -7.35 7.92
N TYR A 138 -1.72 -6.17 7.38
CA TYR A 138 -2.71 -5.16 7.04
C TYR A 138 -2.50 -4.64 5.61
N ILE A 139 -3.56 -4.11 5.01
CA ILE A 139 -3.53 -3.40 3.74
C ILE A 139 -3.95 -1.95 4.00
N ALA A 140 -3.14 -0.99 3.57
CA ALA A 140 -3.50 0.41 3.63
C ALA A 140 -4.58 0.76 2.60
N GLN A 141 -5.44 1.71 2.94
CA GLN A 141 -6.48 2.24 2.06
C GLN A 141 -6.22 3.73 1.87
N PRO A 142 -5.36 4.12 0.90
CA PRO A 142 -5.11 5.53 0.62
C PRO A 142 -6.35 6.20 0.00
N PRO A 143 -6.48 7.53 0.12
CA PRO A 143 -7.59 8.25 -0.47
C PRO A 143 -7.48 8.30 -1.99
N LEU A 144 -8.62 8.28 -2.67
CA LEU A 144 -8.72 8.41 -4.12
C LEU A 144 -8.77 9.88 -4.56
N TYR A 145 -9.31 10.76 -3.72
CA TYR A 145 -9.52 12.17 -4.05
C TYR A 145 -9.07 13.10 -2.94
N LYS A 146 -8.50 14.24 -3.34
CA LYS A 146 -8.31 15.44 -2.53
C LYS A 146 -9.26 16.52 -3.01
N ILE A 147 -10.06 17.06 -2.12
CA ILE A 147 -11.07 18.08 -2.38
C ILE A 147 -10.68 19.34 -1.62
N LYS A 148 -10.42 20.41 -2.35
CA LYS A 148 -10.07 21.73 -1.81
C LYS A 148 -11.19 22.73 -2.06
N LYS A 149 -11.78 23.27 -0.99
CA LYS A 149 -12.81 24.33 -1.05
C LYS A 149 -12.30 25.58 -0.34
N GLY A 150 -11.77 26.52 -1.12
CA GLY A 150 -11.08 27.69 -0.55
C GLY A 150 -9.83 27.27 0.23
N LYS A 151 -9.89 27.37 1.58
CA LYS A 151 -8.81 26.95 2.49
C LYS A 151 -9.03 25.57 3.10
N GLU A 152 -10.22 24.99 2.99
CA GLU A 152 -10.54 23.68 3.56
C GLU A 152 -10.07 22.58 2.61
N ILE A 153 -9.41 21.57 3.17
CA ILE A 153 -8.97 20.36 2.47
C ILE A 153 -9.70 19.18 3.10
N SER A 154 -10.23 18.30 2.26
CA SER A 154 -10.88 17.05 2.65
C SER A 154 -10.45 15.93 1.70
N TYR A 155 -10.46 14.70 2.19
CA TYR A 155 -10.08 13.51 1.42
C TYR A 155 -11.27 12.58 1.29
N ALA A 156 -11.39 11.93 0.13
CA ALA A 156 -12.39 10.89 -0.10
C ALA A 156 -11.71 9.59 -0.53
N TYR A 157 -12.14 8.49 0.06
CA TYR A 157 -11.62 7.13 -0.17
C TYR A 157 -12.47 6.34 -1.16
N SER A 158 -13.61 6.89 -1.58
CA SER A 158 -14.51 6.30 -2.57
C SER A 158 -15.16 7.37 -3.45
N ASP A 159 -15.70 6.94 -4.58
CA ASP A 159 -16.51 7.79 -5.46
C ASP A 159 -17.79 8.26 -4.74
N GLU A 160 -18.36 7.41 -3.88
CA GLU A 160 -19.52 7.74 -3.05
C GLU A 160 -19.21 8.87 -2.06
N GLU A 161 -18.11 8.76 -1.32
CA GLU A 161 -17.66 9.81 -0.39
C GLU A 161 -17.38 11.12 -1.11
N ARG A 162 -16.73 11.05 -2.27
CA ARG A 162 -16.50 12.23 -3.11
C ARG A 162 -17.83 12.90 -3.45
N VAL A 163 -18.81 12.14 -3.95
CA VAL A 163 -20.13 12.69 -4.30
C VAL A 163 -20.85 13.28 -3.08
N GLN A 164 -20.70 12.69 -1.89
CA GLN A 164 -21.27 13.25 -0.66
C GLN A 164 -20.63 14.59 -0.27
N LEU A 165 -19.31 14.75 -0.47
CA LEU A 165 -18.58 15.96 -0.10
C LEU A 165 -18.79 17.13 -1.06
N VAL A 166 -18.94 16.90 -2.37
CA VAL A 166 -19.01 17.96 -3.40
C VAL A 166 -20.32 18.01 -4.20
N GLY A 167 -21.20 17.02 -4.06
CA GLY A 167 -22.39 16.91 -4.92
C GLY A 167 -22.02 16.50 -6.36
N LYS A 168 -23.01 16.13 -7.18
CA LYS A 168 -22.79 15.61 -8.54
C LYS A 168 -22.35 16.68 -9.58
N GLU A 169 -22.57 17.97 -9.30
CA GLU A 169 -22.55 19.03 -10.31
C GLU A 169 -21.40 20.05 -10.18
N GLU A 170 -20.62 20.02 -9.09
CA GLU A 170 -19.48 20.93 -8.89
C GLU A 170 -18.15 20.24 -9.20
N VAL A 171 -17.82 20.09 -10.49
CA VAL A 171 -16.56 19.44 -10.90
C VAL A 171 -15.82 20.26 -11.94
N THR A 172 -14.59 20.65 -11.62
CA THR A 172 -13.49 20.84 -12.58
C THR A 172 -12.52 19.71 -12.29
N GLU A 173 -12.59 18.65 -13.09
CA GLU A 173 -11.64 17.54 -13.08
C GLU A 173 -10.47 17.97 -13.96
N GLU A 174 -9.33 18.28 -13.35
CA GLU A 174 -8.07 18.36 -14.11
C GLU A 174 -7.35 17.03 -13.95
N GLY A 175 -7.20 16.33 -15.09
CA GLY A 175 -6.24 15.25 -15.21
C GLY A 175 -4.83 15.83 -15.08
N SER A 176 -4.02 15.19 -14.27
CA SER A 176 -2.60 15.45 -14.01
C SER A 176 -1.81 15.93 -15.25
N GLU A 177 -1.75 17.23 -15.50
CA GLU A 177 -0.75 17.89 -16.34
C GLU A 177 -0.29 19.17 -15.63
N GLU A 178 0.98 19.13 -15.22
CA GLU A 178 1.87 20.23 -14.80
C GLU A 178 1.25 21.47 -14.14
N ALA A 179 1.47 21.59 -12.82
CA ALA A 179 1.14 22.78 -12.05
C ALA A 179 1.98 23.99 -12.51
N GLU A 180 1.39 24.88 -13.31
CA GLU A 180 1.79 26.28 -13.33
C GLU A 180 1.05 27.02 -12.20
N GLU A 181 1.82 27.62 -11.29
CA GLU A 181 1.28 28.53 -10.28
C GLU A 181 0.62 29.74 -10.97
N PRO A 182 -0.63 30.11 -10.67
CA PRO A 182 -1.18 31.35 -11.20
C PRO A 182 -0.55 32.52 -10.45
N ALA A 183 0.22 33.31 -11.20
CA ALA A 183 0.73 34.62 -10.79
C ALA A 183 -0.40 35.54 -10.36
N GLU A 184 -0.17 36.25 -9.24
CA GLU A 184 -0.98 37.38 -8.80
C GLU A 184 -1.04 38.45 -9.91
N ASN A 185 -2.24 38.79 -10.35
CA ASN A 185 -2.51 40.07 -11.00
C ASN A 185 -3.75 40.67 -10.33
N ASP A 186 -3.50 41.72 -9.56
CA ASP A 186 -4.47 42.75 -9.21
C ASP A 186 -4.92 43.47 -10.49
N ASP A 187 -6.23 43.64 -10.67
CA ASP A 187 -6.81 44.97 -10.93
C ASP A 187 -8.35 44.92 -10.91
N GLU A 188 -8.91 45.93 -10.25
CA GLU A 188 -10.32 46.31 -10.12
C GLU A 188 -10.92 46.64 -11.52
N GLU A 189 -12.21 46.69 -11.84
CA GLU A 189 -13.43 47.07 -11.14
C GLU A 189 -14.60 46.82 -12.13
N ALA A 190 -15.78 46.35 -11.67
CA ALA A 190 -17.11 46.72 -12.24
C ALA A 190 -18.26 45.96 -11.54
N GLN A 191 -19.09 46.73 -10.86
CA GLN A 191 -20.30 46.30 -10.13
C GLN A 191 -21.44 45.92 -11.08
N SER A 192 -22.19 44.85 -10.78
CA SER A 192 -23.62 44.98 -10.38
C SER A 192 -24.30 43.63 -10.12
N SER A 193 -24.85 43.52 -8.90
CA SER A 193 -26.07 42.81 -8.52
C SER A 193 -26.37 41.43 -9.12
N LYS A 194 -26.10 40.38 -8.32
CA LYS A 194 -27.07 39.29 -8.03
C LYS A 194 -26.60 38.47 -6.82
N LEU A 195 -27.34 38.61 -5.72
CA LEU A 195 -27.31 37.68 -4.60
C LEU A 195 -27.74 36.29 -5.09
N LYS A 196 -26.76 35.45 -5.41
CA LYS A 196 -26.88 33.99 -5.43
C LYS A 196 -25.60 33.46 -4.80
N ALA A 197 -25.76 32.57 -3.83
CA ALA A 197 -24.67 31.94 -3.10
C ALA A 197 -23.57 31.50 -4.05
N LYS A 198 -22.43 32.20 -4.05
CA LYS A 198 -21.20 31.77 -4.69
C LYS A 198 -20.65 30.65 -3.81
N SER A 199 -21.20 29.44 -3.96
CA SER A 199 -20.55 28.22 -3.49
C SER A 199 -19.13 28.26 -4.04
N ALA A 200 -18.13 28.27 -3.17
CA ALA A 200 -16.74 28.30 -3.58
C ALA A 200 -16.47 27.02 -4.38
N ARG A 201 -16.26 27.17 -5.70
CA ARG A 201 -16.05 26.04 -6.61
C ARG A 201 -14.95 25.13 -6.06
N ALA A 202 -15.29 23.88 -5.81
CA ALA A 202 -14.36 22.91 -5.26
C ALA A 202 -13.35 22.48 -6.33
N HIS A 203 -12.07 22.45 -5.96
CA HIS A 203 -11.02 21.84 -6.76
C HIS A 203 -10.83 20.39 -6.33
N ILE A 204 -10.96 19.45 -7.26
CA ILE A 204 -10.86 18.01 -6.99
C ILE A 204 -9.64 17.46 -7.72
N GLN A 205 -8.69 16.93 -6.97
CA GLN A 205 -7.54 16.19 -7.48
C GLN A 205 -7.76 14.71 -7.24
N ARG A 206 -7.58 13.87 -8.26
CA ARG A 206 -7.59 12.41 -8.13
C ARG A 206 -6.16 11.90 -7.99
N TYR A 207 -5.90 11.13 -6.96
CA TYR A 207 -4.63 10.43 -6.80
C TYR A 207 -4.62 9.15 -7.62
N LYS A 208 -3.56 8.92 -8.39
CA LYS A 208 -3.35 7.65 -9.13
C LYS A 208 -2.41 6.71 -8.39
N GLY A 209 -1.56 7.25 -7.51
CA GLY A 209 -0.63 6.47 -6.71
C GLY A 209 -0.11 7.25 -5.51
N LEU A 210 0.50 6.52 -4.56
CA LEU A 210 1.07 7.06 -3.33
C LEU A 210 2.23 8.03 -3.60
N GLY A 211 2.92 7.85 -4.74
CA GLY A 211 4.01 8.72 -5.16
C GLY A 211 3.59 10.14 -5.56
N GLU A 212 2.29 10.39 -5.78
CA GLU A 212 1.75 11.73 -6.09
C GLU A 212 1.44 12.54 -4.82
N MET A 213 1.45 11.90 -3.65
CA MET A 213 1.20 12.54 -2.36
C MET A 213 2.49 13.12 -1.80
N ASN A 214 2.38 14.33 -1.25
CA ASN A 214 3.47 14.88 -0.46
C ASN A 214 3.54 14.18 0.92
N PRO A 215 4.64 14.35 1.69
CA PRO A 215 4.80 13.68 2.98
C PRO A 215 3.71 13.99 4.03
N GLU A 216 3.16 15.20 4.02
CA GLU A 216 2.12 15.64 4.96
C GLU A 216 0.79 14.97 4.62
N GLU A 217 0.41 14.96 3.35
CA GLU A 217 -0.79 14.28 2.84
C GLU A 217 -0.75 12.78 3.13
N LEU A 218 0.40 12.15 2.90
CA LEU A 218 0.58 10.72 3.15
C LEU A 218 0.47 10.41 4.65
N TRP A 219 1.00 11.29 5.51
CA TRP A 219 0.83 11.18 6.95
C TRP A 219 -0.64 11.24 7.34
N GLU A 220 -1.32 12.35 7.03
CA GLU A 220 -2.69 12.62 7.44
C GLU A 220 -3.70 11.56 6.99
N THR A 221 -3.43 10.89 5.86
CA THR A 221 -4.40 10.00 5.23
C THR A 221 -4.09 8.52 5.42
N THR A 222 -2.81 8.14 5.43
CA THR A 222 -2.40 6.73 5.29
C THR A 222 -1.54 6.25 6.45
N MET A 223 -0.78 7.13 7.10
CA MET A 223 0.22 6.73 8.10
C MET A 223 -0.18 7.09 9.53
N ASP A 224 -0.92 8.16 9.75
CA ASP A 224 -1.37 8.60 11.06
C ASP A 224 -2.29 7.54 11.70
N PRO A 225 -1.92 6.95 12.85
CA PRO A 225 -2.76 5.99 13.56
C PRO A 225 -4.17 6.48 13.91
N GLU A 226 -4.39 7.80 14.03
CA GLU A 226 -5.69 8.37 14.37
C GLU A 226 -6.61 8.53 13.15
N GLY A 227 -6.05 8.77 11.96
CA GLY A 227 -6.81 9.11 10.75
C GLY A 227 -6.81 8.03 9.65
N ARG A 228 -5.87 7.09 9.68
CA ARG A 228 -5.72 6.11 8.60
C ARG A 228 -6.78 5.01 8.58
N VAL A 229 -7.03 4.47 7.40
CA VAL A 229 -7.88 3.30 7.20
C VAL A 229 -7.01 2.10 6.83
N LEU A 230 -7.09 1.03 7.64
CA LEU A 230 -6.39 -0.24 7.41
C LEU A 230 -7.39 -1.40 7.35
N LYS A 231 -7.16 -2.33 6.42
CA LYS A 231 -7.86 -3.62 6.36
C LYS A 231 -6.96 -4.71 6.94
N LEU A 232 -7.43 -5.39 7.99
CA LEU A 232 -6.74 -6.55 8.55
C LEU A 232 -6.92 -7.75 7.59
N VAL A 233 -5.83 -8.45 7.28
CA VAL A 233 -5.87 -9.67 6.47
C VAL A 233 -6.12 -10.86 7.37
N THR A 234 -7.15 -11.64 7.07
CA THR A 234 -7.53 -12.86 7.80
C THR A 234 -7.63 -14.06 6.86
N ILE A 235 -7.51 -15.27 7.41
CA ILE A 235 -7.72 -16.53 6.68
C ILE A 235 -8.92 -17.21 7.31
N GLU A 236 -10.04 -17.25 6.60
CA GLU A 236 -11.26 -17.93 7.06
C GLU A 236 -11.19 -19.44 6.80
N ASP A 237 -10.94 -19.83 5.55
CA ASP A 237 -10.69 -21.21 5.15
C ASP A 237 -9.34 -21.32 4.44
N ALA A 238 -8.39 -21.98 5.11
CA ALA A 238 -7.04 -22.17 4.58
C ALA A 238 -7.00 -23.08 3.35
N GLN A 239 -7.93 -24.03 3.19
CA GLN A 239 -7.99 -24.91 2.03
C GLN A 239 -8.60 -24.20 0.83
N GLU A 240 -9.61 -23.36 1.04
CA GLU A 240 -10.17 -22.54 -0.03
C GLU A 240 -9.15 -21.50 -0.50
N ALA A 241 -8.51 -20.78 0.43
CA ALA A 241 -7.44 -19.85 0.10
C ALA A 241 -6.31 -20.52 -0.69
N ASP A 242 -5.89 -21.73 -0.29
CA ASP A 242 -4.87 -22.50 -0.99
C ASP A 242 -5.24 -22.79 -2.45
N LYS A 243 -6.48 -23.22 -2.71
CA LYS A 243 -6.99 -23.45 -4.06
C LYS A 243 -7.02 -22.16 -4.87
N VAL A 244 -7.44 -21.05 -4.27
CA VAL A 244 -7.48 -19.75 -4.95
C VAL A 244 -6.07 -19.31 -5.35
N PHE A 245 -5.08 -19.44 -4.46
CA PHE A 245 -3.69 -19.14 -4.81
C PHE A 245 -3.14 -20.08 -5.88
N ASP A 246 -3.43 -21.38 -5.83
CA ASP A 246 -3.00 -22.32 -6.88
C ASP A 246 -3.60 -21.96 -8.26
N VAL A 247 -4.90 -21.68 -8.32
CA VAL A 247 -5.57 -21.28 -9.57
C VAL A 247 -5.05 -19.94 -10.10
N LEU A 248 -4.95 -18.92 -9.23
CA LEU A 248 -4.59 -17.57 -9.66
C LEU A 248 -3.09 -17.40 -9.87
N MET A 249 -2.25 -18.06 -9.08
CA MET A 249 -0.80 -17.82 -9.06
C MET A 249 0.02 -19.00 -9.59
N GLY A 250 -0.57 -20.19 -9.73
CA GLY A 250 0.11 -21.41 -10.17
C GLY A 250 0.48 -21.46 -11.66
N GLU A 251 0.85 -22.64 -12.14
CA GLU A 251 1.36 -22.80 -13.52
C GLU A 251 0.25 -23.03 -14.56
N ASP A 252 -0.93 -23.50 -14.14
CA ASP A 252 -2.04 -23.81 -15.05
C ASP A 252 -2.74 -22.54 -15.57
N VAL A 253 -2.35 -22.15 -16.78
CA VAL A 253 -2.92 -21.01 -17.49
C VAL A 253 -4.40 -21.22 -17.83
N PHE A 254 -4.83 -22.45 -18.11
CA PHE A 254 -6.20 -22.73 -18.50
C PHE A 254 -7.16 -22.52 -17.33
N SER A 255 -6.85 -23.10 -16.17
CA SER A 255 -7.65 -22.91 -14.94
C SER A 255 -7.73 -21.44 -14.55
N ARG A 256 -6.61 -20.71 -14.57
CA ARG A 256 -6.61 -19.25 -14.34
C ARG A 256 -7.53 -18.52 -15.31
N LYS A 257 -7.43 -18.81 -16.61
CA LYS A 257 -8.24 -18.13 -17.63
C LYS A 257 -9.72 -18.40 -17.43
N SER A 258 -10.10 -19.64 -17.16
CA SER A 258 -11.49 -20.03 -16.91
C SER A 258 -12.05 -19.34 -15.66
N PHE A 259 -11.25 -19.26 -14.59
CA PHE A 259 -11.61 -18.55 -13.37
C PHE A 259 -11.85 -17.06 -13.65
N ILE A 260 -10.93 -16.38 -14.34
CA ILE A 260 -11.07 -14.96 -14.68
C ILE A 260 -12.31 -14.74 -15.53
N GLN A 261 -12.53 -15.55 -16.57
CA GLN A 261 -13.70 -15.38 -17.46
C GLN A 261 -15.03 -15.55 -16.72
N SER A 262 -15.07 -16.45 -15.73
CA SER A 262 -16.28 -16.73 -14.96
C SER A 262 -16.57 -15.66 -13.90
N ASN A 263 -15.52 -15.05 -13.33
CA ASN A 263 -15.64 -14.19 -12.16
C ASN A 263 -15.34 -12.71 -12.41
N ALA A 264 -14.76 -12.32 -13.55
CA ALA A 264 -14.35 -10.93 -13.80
C ALA A 264 -15.49 -9.91 -13.71
N LYS A 265 -16.73 -10.31 -14.07
CA LYS A 265 -17.91 -9.43 -13.97
C LYS A 265 -18.39 -9.22 -12.53
N LEU A 266 -17.96 -10.07 -11.61
CA LEU A 266 -18.31 -10.00 -10.18
C LEU A 266 -17.22 -9.29 -9.36
N ALA A 267 -16.09 -8.97 -9.99
CA ALA A 267 -14.98 -8.31 -9.32
C ALA A 267 -15.36 -6.89 -8.92
N ASN A 268 -15.25 -6.58 -7.63
CA ASN A 268 -15.25 -5.22 -7.13
C ASN A 268 -13.81 -4.71 -7.08
N LEU A 269 -13.51 -3.65 -7.83
CA LEU A 269 -12.16 -3.08 -7.94
C LEU A 269 -11.84 -2.11 -6.78
N ASP A 270 -12.85 -1.70 -6.01
CA ASP A 270 -12.74 -0.65 -4.97
C ASP A 270 -12.45 -1.24 -3.57
N ILE A 271 -11.60 -2.28 -3.49
CA ILE A 271 -11.18 -2.94 -2.23
C ILE A 271 -9.71 -2.65 -1.90
#